data_AF-A0A2D6XA30-F1
#
_entry.id   AF-A0A2D6XA30-F1
#
_cell.length_a   1.000
_cell.length_b   1.000
_cell.length_c   1.000
_cell.angle_alpha   90.00
_cell.angle_beta   90.00
_cell.angle_gamma   90.00
#
_symmetry.space_group_name_H-M   'P 1'
#
loop_
_entity.id
_entity.type
_entity.pdbx_description
1 polymer ?
#
loop_
_entity_poly.entity_id
_entity_poly.type
_entity_poly.pdbx_seq_one_letter_code
_entity_poly.pdbx_strand_id
1 'polypeptide(L)' 'MKLKNIRFGPAGIGIVKDVEETFDYLAGLGLGAAEIPFTYGVYIKEKETAGVVGRAAKKFGIELSI' A
#
# COMPACT_ATOMS: atom_id res chain seq x y z
N MET A 1 23.38 -2.20 16.11
CA MET A 1 21.92 -2.36 16.18
C MET A 1 21.31 -1.40 15.16
N LYS A 2 20.82 -1.88 14.01
CA LYS A 2 20.11 -1.01 13.05
C LYS A 2 18.78 -0.62 13.70
N LEU A 3 18.52 0.67 13.90
CA LEU A 3 17.18 1.16 14.18
C LEU A 3 16.26 0.58 13.11
N LYS A 4 15.19 -0.12 13.49
CA LYS A 4 14.13 -0.47 12.54
C LYS A 4 13.63 0.85 11.97
N ASN A 5 13.68 1.03 10.64
CA ASN A 5 13.06 2.18 9.99
C ASN A 5 11.57 2.14 10.31
N ILE A 6 11.13 3.02 11.23
CA ILE A 6 9.70 3.15 11.54
C ILE A 6 9.03 3.72 10.30
N ARG A 7 8.02 3.02 9.81
CA ARG A 7 7.17 3.44 8.69
C ARG A 7 5.75 3.63 9.20
N PHE A 8 5.11 4.68 8.73
CA PHE A 8 3.72 4.99 9.03
C PHE A 8 2.98 5.32 7.74
N GLY A 9 1.67 5.19 7.81
CA GLY A 9 0.80 5.27 6.65
C GLY A 9 -0.67 5.05 7.02
N PRO A 10 -1.57 5.28 6.06
CA PRO A 10 -2.99 5.15 6.30
C PRO A 10 -3.43 3.69 6.41
N ALA A 11 -4.54 3.49 7.11
CA ALA A 11 -5.33 2.27 7.01
C ALA A 11 -6.19 2.34 5.74
N GLY A 12 -5.68 1.81 4.62
CA GLY A 12 -6.36 1.82 3.33
C GLY A 12 -5.52 2.37 2.17
N ILE A 13 -5.83 1.90 0.96
CA ILE A 13 -5.17 2.30 -0.30
C ILE A 13 -6.14 2.98 -1.29
N GLY A 14 -7.35 3.33 -0.85
CA GLY A 14 -8.41 3.77 -1.75
C GLY A 14 -8.83 2.68 -2.73
N ILE A 15 -9.45 3.04 -3.85
CA ILE A 15 -9.87 2.08 -4.87
C ILE A 15 -8.68 1.57 -5.69
N VAL A 16 -8.66 0.26 -5.95
CA VAL A 16 -7.48 -0.40 -6.55
C VAL A 16 -7.11 0.15 -7.94
N LYS A 17 -8.09 0.63 -8.71
CA LYS A 17 -7.83 1.21 -10.04
C LYS A 17 -6.90 2.44 -10.00
N ASP A 18 -6.87 3.15 -8.87
CA ASP A 18 -6.12 4.40 -8.70
C ASP A 18 -4.88 4.18 -7.81
N VAL A 19 -4.48 2.92 -7.59
CA VAL A 19 -3.42 2.58 -6.62
C VAL A 19 -2.07 3.24 -6.92
N GLU A 20 -1.74 3.48 -8.19
CA GLU A 20 -0.51 4.18 -8.55
C GLU A 20 -0.54 5.65 -8.13
N GLU A 21 -1.67 6.34 -8.35
CA GLU A 21 -1.85 7.73 -7.94
C GLU A 21 -1.86 7.86 -6.42
N THR A 22 -2.55 6.94 -5.73
CA THR A 22 -2.52 6.89 -4.26
C THR A 22 -1.09 6.74 -3.75
N PHE A 23 -0.31 5.80 -4.26
CA PHE A 23 1.04 5.56 -3.76
C PHE A 23 2.04 6.64 -4.11
N ASP A 24 1.91 7.27 -5.28
CA ASP A 24 2.68 8.46 -5.63
C ASP A 24 2.40 9.60 -4.65
N TYR A 25 1.12 9.86 -4.36
CA TYR A 25 0.70 10.84 -3.36
C TYR A 25 1.25 10.53 -1.97
N LEU A 26 1.09 9.29 -1.48
CA LEU A 26 1.60 8.87 -0.17
C LEU A 26 3.12 9.02 -0.07
N ALA A 27 3.86 8.61 -1.10
CA ALA A 27 5.30 8.79 -1.17
C ALA A 27 5.70 10.28 -1.15
N GLY A 28 4.95 11.13 -1.88
CA GLY A 28 5.12 12.58 -1.86
C GLY A 28 4.91 13.22 -0.49
N LEU A 29 4.06 12.61 0.35
CA LEU A 29 3.87 13.01 1.76
C LEU A 29 4.93 12.43 2.72
N GLY A 30 5.86 11.61 2.24
CA GLY A 30 6.85 10.92 3.08
C GLY A 30 6.28 9.71 3.83
N LEU A 31 5.10 9.24 3.45
CA LEU A 31 4.49 8.03 4.02
C LEU A 31 5.09 6.80 3.34
N GLY A 32 5.37 5.77 4.13
CA GLY A 32 6.13 4.59 3.70
C GLY A 32 5.41 3.28 3.90
N ALA A 33 4.16 3.31 4.34
CA ALA A 33 3.33 2.13 4.56
C ALA A 33 1.88 2.39 4.13
N ALA A 34 1.11 1.34 3.91
CA ALA A 34 -0.35 1.40 3.81
C ALA A 34 -0.95 0.02 4.15
N GLU A 35 -2.09 0.02 4.85
CA GLU A 35 -2.81 -1.22 5.17
C GLU A 35 -3.79 -1.59 4.06
N ILE A 36 -3.86 -2.87 3.71
CA ILE A 36 -4.91 -3.42 2.86
C ILE A 36 -6.10 -3.79 3.77
N PRO A 37 -7.24 -3.09 3.66
CA PRO A 37 -8.33 -3.28 4.60
C PRO A 37 -8.97 -4.67 4.43
N PHE A 38 -9.30 -5.32 5.55
CA PHE A 38 -10.04 -6.59 5.58
C PHE A 38 -11.35 -6.51 6.38
N THR A 39 -11.73 -5.31 6.82
CA THR A 39 -12.85 -5.03 7.74
C THR A 39 -14.20 -5.56 7.23
N TYR A 40 -14.40 -5.63 5.91
CA TYR A 40 -15.64 -6.09 5.27
C TYR A 40 -15.43 -7.33 4.38
N GLY A 41 -14.35 -8.07 4.63
CA GLY A 41 -13.94 -9.23 3.85
C GLY A 41 -12.75 -8.95 2.93
N VAL A 42 -12.40 -9.95 2.12
CA VAL A 42 -11.24 -9.89 1.22
C VAL A 42 -11.40 -8.74 0.22
N TYR A 43 -10.55 -7.72 0.36
CA TYR A 43 -10.60 -6.52 -0.49
C TYR A 43 -10.09 -6.79 -1.91
N ILE A 44 -8.99 -7.51 -2.03
CA ILE A 44 -8.39 -7.90 -3.33
C ILE A 44 -8.60 -9.40 -3.53
N LYS A 45 -9.51 -9.77 -4.42
CA LYS A 45 -9.92 -11.17 -4.64
C LYS A 45 -9.12 -11.88 -5.72
N GLU A 46 -8.64 -11.12 -6.71
CA GLU A 46 -7.94 -11.66 -7.87
C GLU A 46 -6.42 -11.54 -7.71
N LYS A 47 -5.70 -12.61 -8.04
CA LYS A 47 -4.23 -12.67 -7.97
C LYS A 47 -3.57 -11.62 -8.87
N GLU A 48 -4.14 -11.37 -10.03
CA GLU A 48 -3.64 -10.35 -10.96
C GLU A 48 -3.71 -8.95 -10.34
N THR A 49 -4.85 -8.60 -9.75
CA THR A 49 -5.06 -7.35 -9.04
C THR A 49 -4.09 -7.19 -7.87
N ALA A 50 -3.88 -8.25 -7.07
CA ALA A 50 -2.87 -8.26 -6.02
C ALA A 50 -1.46 -8.01 -6.57
N GLY A 51 -1.15 -8.57 -7.74
CA GLY A 51 0.10 -8.32 -8.45
C GLY A 51 0.29 -6.87 -8.89
N VAL A 52 -0.78 -6.20 -9.36
CA VAL A 52 -0.75 -4.77 -9.70
C VAL A 52 -0.43 -3.94 -8.46
N VAL A 53 -1.16 -4.16 -7.37
CA VAL A 53 -0.97 -3.43 -6.10
C VAL A 53 0.44 -3.64 -5.55
N GLY A 54 0.94 -4.88 -5.55
CA GLY A 54 2.29 -5.18 -5.08
C GLY A 54 3.40 -4.53 -5.93
N ARG A 55 3.23 -4.49 -7.26
CA ARG A 55 4.18 -3.78 -8.16
C ARG A 55 4.17 -2.28 -7.90
N ALA A 56 3.00 -1.68 -7.76
CA ALA A 56 2.87 -0.26 -7.44
C ALA A 56 3.53 0.06 -6.09
N ALA A 57 3.25 -0.73 -5.05
CA ALA A 57 3.85 -0.53 -3.72
C ALA A 57 5.38 -0.59 -3.78
N LYS A 58 5.95 -1.55 -4.52
CA LYS A 58 7.39 -1.64 -4.74
C LYS A 58 7.96 -0.45 -5.50
N LYS A 59 7.26 0.02 -6.55
CA LYS A 59 7.65 1.18 -7.36
C LYS A 59 7.78 2.45 -6.50
N PHE A 60 6.85 2.68 -5.59
CA PHE A 60 6.80 3.89 -4.75
C PHE A 60 7.40 3.70 -3.34
N GLY A 61 7.95 2.52 -3.05
CA GLY A 61 8.58 2.23 -1.76
C GLY A 61 7.61 2.12 -0.58
N ILE A 62 6.34 1.81 -0.84
CA ILE A 62 5.29 1.58 0.16
C ILE A 62 5.36 0.15 0.69
N GLU A 63 5.36 0.00 2.01
CA GLU A 63 5.21 -1.27 2.70
C GLU A 63 3.73 -1.59 2.91
N LEU A 64 3.29 -2.77 2.47
CA LEU A 64 1.91 -3.20 2.64
C LEU A 64 1.77 -4.08 3.88
N SER A 65 0.77 -3.78 4.71
CA SER A 65 0.28 -4.66 5.77
C SER A 65 -1.14 -5.12 5.46
N ILE A 66 -1.57 -6.18 6.14
CA ILE A 66 -2.95 -6.71 6.12
C ILE A 66 -3.44 -6.77 7.56
#